data_AF-L2GX65-F1
#
_entry.id   AF-L2GX65-F1
#
_cell.length_a   1.000
_cell.length_b   1.000
_cell.length_c   1.000
_cell.angle_alpha   90.00
_cell.angle_beta   90.00
_cell.angle_gamma   90.00
#
_symmetry.space_group_name_H-M   'P 1'
#
loop_
_entity.id
_entity.type
_entity.pdbx_description
1 polymer ?
#
loop_
_entity_poly.entity_id
_entity_poly.type
_entity_poly.pdbx_seq_one_letter_code
_entity_poly.pdbx_strand_id
1 'polypeptide(L)'
;MLKYINLYNLAGTLVGAFALSSIALNYFSKNMHFIFRIALCQSFYILEVLNILTNASKSRLFPTCMQLSSRLFIIWCICYRYGFADAVVHIMLLCWFVSDTVRYLFYFSRNGTVKFLRYNLFIVLYPLGTLCEIVLVSRVERACTGVLKYFLRVVMLCYIPGFSFLYVHMIRRRRWTDKNRSAAQRKKDK
;
A
#
# COMPACT_ATOMS: atom_id res chain seq x y z
N MET A 1 -9.42 28.53 -0.77
CA MET A 1 -8.05 28.32 -0.26
C MET A 1 -7.82 26.82 -0.05
N LEU A 2 -7.07 26.15 -0.91
CA LEU A 2 -6.79 24.71 -0.79
C LEU A 2 -5.94 24.46 0.46
N LYS A 3 -6.44 23.67 1.41
CA LYS A 3 -5.67 23.24 2.58
C LYS A 3 -4.51 22.34 2.10
N TYR A 4 -3.31 22.54 2.62
CA TYR A 4 -2.10 21.76 2.32
C TYR A 4 -2.35 20.25 2.16
N ILE A 5 -3.11 19.66 3.09
CA ILE A 5 -3.42 18.22 3.08
C ILE A 5 -4.20 17.77 1.83
N ASN A 6 -5.04 18.62 1.26
CA ASN A 6 -5.78 18.30 0.04
C ASN A 6 -4.85 18.29 -1.18
N LEU A 7 -3.89 19.21 -1.24
CA LEU A 7 -2.87 19.23 -2.29
C LEU A 7 -1.98 17.98 -2.20
N TYR A 8 -1.56 17.60 -1.00
CA TYR A 8 -0.83 16.36 -0.76
C TYR A 8 -1.63 15.13 -1.21
N ASN A 9 -2.92 15.04 -0.87
CA ASN A 9 -3.75 13.91 -1.28
C ASN A 9 -3.96 13.87 -2.80
N LEU A 10 -4.09 15.02 -3.46
CA LEU A 10 -4.17 15.10 -4.92
C LEU A 10 -2.85 14.63 -5.54
N ALA A 11 -1.71 15.15 -5.07
CA ALA A 11 -0.38 14.72 -5.52
C ALA A 11 -0.17 13.21 -5.33
N GLY A 12 -0.54 12.65 -4.17
CA GLY A 12 -0.47 11.21 -3.93
C GLY A 12 -1.34 10.37 -4.86
N THR A 13 -2.48 10.90 -5.31
CA THR A 13 -3.33 10.26 -6.31
C THR A 13 -2.68 10.30 -7.70
N LEU A 14 -2.08 11.43 -8.08
CA LEU A 14 -1.36 11.57 -9.35
C LEU A 14 -0.10 10.70 -9.42
N VAL A 15 0.68 10.61 -8.33
CA VAL A 15 1.82 9.70 -8.21
C VAL A 15 1.37 8.25 -8.39
N GLY A 16 0.25 7.88 -7.76
CA GLY A 16 -0.34 6.55 -7.91
C GLY A 16 -0.75 6.24 -9.35
N ALA A 17 -1.43 7.17 -10.02
CA ALA A 17 -1.81 7.05 -11.42
C ALA A 17 -0.59 6.94 -12.35
N PHE A 18 0.44 7.77 -12.14
CA PHE A 18 1.69 7.72 -12.90
C PHE A 18 2.42 6.38 -12.73
N ALA A 19 2.46 5.85 -11.51
CA ALA A 19 3.05 4.54 -11.24
C ALA A 19 2.27 3.42 -11.94
N LEU A 20 0.94 3.44 -11.90
CA LEU A 20 0.09 2.48 -12.63
C LEU A 20 0.31 2.52 -14.14
N SER A 21 0.36 3.72 -14.72
CA SER A 21 0.69 3.90 -16.14
C SER A 21 2.08 3.37 -16.45
N SER A 22 3.06 3.62 -15.58
CA SER A 22 4.43 3.11 -15.74
C SER A 22 4.49 1.58 -15.67
N ILE A 23 3.71 0.95 -14.78
CA ILE A 23 3.60 -0.52 -14.67
C ILE A 23 3.00 -1.10 -15.96
N ALA A 24 1.92 -0.49 -16.48
CA ALA A 24 1.28 -0.92 -17.72
C ALA A 24 2.22 -0.79 -18.93
N LEU A 25 2.92 0.34 -19.07
CA LEU A 25 3.87 0.55 -20.17
C LEU A 25 5.08 -0.37 -20.08
N ASN A 26 5.58 -0.66 -18.87
CA ASN A 26 6.73 -1.53 -18.70
C ASN A 26 6.45 -2.98 -19.12
N TYR A 27 5.19 -3.44 -19.00
CA TYR A 27 4.78 -4.75 -19.48
C TYR A 27 5.11 -4.94 -20.97
N PHE A 28 4.99 -3.88 -21.77
CA PHE A 28 5.30 -3.89 -23.20
C PHE A 28 6.77 -3.52 -23.48
N SER A 29 7.30 -2.49 -22.82
CA SER A 29 8.60 -1.89 -23.17
C SER A 29 9.80 -2.58 -22.51
N LYS A 30 9.63 -3.38 -21.45
CA LYS A 30 10.70 -4.06 -20.69
C LYS A 30 11.88 -3.12 -20.33
N ASN A 31 11.57 -1.95 -19.77
CA ASN A 31 12.56 -0.92 -19.47
C ASN A 31 13.37 -1.25 -18.20
N MET A 32 14.71 -1.24 -18.29
CA MET A 32 15.58 -1.62 -17.17
C MET A 32 15.50 -0.67 -15.95
N HIS A 33 15.15 0.60 -16.15
CA HIS A 33 15.05 1.58 -15.06
C HIS A 33 13.64 1.66 -14.44
N PHE A 34 12.73 0.76 -14.83
CA PHE A 34 11.36 0.74 -14.35
C PHE A 34 11.24 0.64 -12.82
N ILE A 35 11.95 -0.32 -12.22
CA ILE A 35 11.88 -0.56 -10.77
C ILE A 35 12.36 0.68 -9.99
N PHE A 36 13.40 1.35 -10.47
CA PHE A 36 13.89 2.58 -9.86
C PHE A 36 12.83 3.69 -9.85
N ARG A 37 12.16 3.93 -10.99
CA ARG A 37 11.07 4.92 -11.08
C ARG A 37 9.94 4.60 -10.10
N ILE A 38 9.52 3.34 -10.05
CA ILE A 38 8.47 2.90 -9.12
C ILE A 38 8.91 3.02 -7.66
N ALA A 39 10.18 2.73 -7.35
CA ALA A 39 10.73 2.90 -6.01
C ALA A 39 10.69 4.36 -5.55
N LEU A 40 10.99 5.32 -6.45
CA LEU A 40 10.82 6.75 -6.16
C LEU A 40 9.35 7.11 -5.91
N CYS A 41 8.42 6.60 -6.71
CA CYS A 41 6.99 6.78 -6.47
C CYS A 41 6.56 6.22 -5.10
N GLN A 42 7.10 5.07 -4.69
CA GLN A 42 6.80 4.50 -3.38
C GLN A 42 7.38 5.33 -2.23
N SER A 43 8.60 5.88 -2.41
CA SER A 43 9.25 6.76 -1.43
C SER A 43 8.51 8.07 -1.19
N PHE A 44 7.75 8.58 -2.17
CA PHE A 44 6.88 9.75 -1.98
C PHE A 44 5.94 9.60 -0.78
N TYR A 45 5.46 8.38 -0.52
CA TYR A 45 4.50 8.12 0.57
C TYR A 45 5.13 8.20 1.97
N ILE A 46 6.44 8.36 2.10
CA ILE A 46 7.11 8.71 3.39
C ILE A 46 6.55 10.01 3.96
N LEU A 47 6.14 10.93 3.10
CA LEU A 47 5.47 12.17 3.50
C LEU A 47 4.19 11.91 4.30
N GLU A 48 3.52 10.75 4.15
CA GLU A 48 2.35 10.41 4.97
C GLU A 48 2.70 10.28 6.44
N VAL A 49 3.84 9.63 6.73
CA VAL A 49 4.35 9.48 8.10
C VAL A 49 4.68 10.85 8.68
N LEU A 50 5.36 11.71 7.92
CA LEU A 50 5.67 13.08 8.35
C LEU A 50 4.40 13.91 8.59
N ASN A 51 3.38 13.76 7.75
CA ASN A 51 2.10 14.44 7.92
C ASN A 51 1.32 13.95 9.15
N ILE A 52 1.51 12.71 9.56
CA ILE A 52 0.92 12.21 10.82
C ILE A 52 1.70 12.78 12.01
N LEU A 53 3.04 12.78 11.96
CA LEU A 53 3.89 13.29 13.04
C LEU A 53 3.70 14.80 13.29
N THR A 54 3.46 15.58 12.25
CA THR A 54 3.18 17.02 12.33
C THR A 54 1.70 17.34 12.62
N ASN A 55 0.87 16.33 12.91
CA ASN A 55 -0.58 16.45 13.11
C ASN A 55 -1.37 17.02 11.91
N ALA A 56 -0.77 17.09 10.71
CA ALA A 56 -1.47 17.47 9.48
C ALA A 56 -2.51 16.41 9.04
N SER A 57 -2.33 15.15 9.45
CA SER A 57 -3.21 14.02 9.17
C SER A 57 -3.66 13.32 10.45
N LYS A 58 -4.96 13.01 10.57
CA LYS A 58 -5.55 12.26 11.69
C LYS A 58 -5.43 10.73 11.54
N SER A 59 -4.54 10.27 10.67
CA SER A 59 -4.31 8.84 10.45
C SER A 59 -3.51 8.23 11.60
N ARG A 60 -3.61 6.91 11.79
CA ARG A 60 -2.88 6.23 12.86
C ARG A 60 -1.45 5.96 12.40
N LEU A 61 -0.47 6.40 13.19
CA LEU A 61 0.96 6.29 12.86
C LEU A 61 1.40 4.84 12.65
N PHE A 62 1.16 3.97 13.64
CA PHE A 62 1.71 2.61 13.64
C PHE A 62 1.30 1.76 12.42
N PRO A 63 0.00 1.66 12.03
CA PRO A 63 -0.39 0.97 10.81
C PRO A 63 0.23 1.55 9.54
N THR A 64 0.32 2.88 9.43
CA THR A 64 0.91 3.54 8.26
C THR A 64 2.40 3.26 8.14
N CYS A 65 3.14 3.35 9.25
CA CYS A 65 4.56 3.04 9.27
C CYS A 65 4.83 1.59 8.88
N MET A 66 4.08 0.64 9.44
CA MET A 66 4.26 -0.79 9.15
C MET A 66 3.96 -1.13 7.69
N GLN A 67 2.91 -0.55 7.11
CA GLN A 67 2.58 -0.73 5.69
C GLN A 67 3.67 -0.15 4.78
N LEU A 68 4.13 1.07 5.09
CA LEU A 68 5.09 1.75 4.25
C LEU A 68 6.50 1.14 4.35
N SER A 69 6.95 0.81 5.54
CA SER A 69 8.27 0.21 5.75
C SER A 69 8.40 -1.14 5.06
N SER A 70 7.34 -1.98 5.10
CA SER A 70 7.29 -3.24 4.36
C SER A 70 7.50 -3.03 2.86
N ARG A 71 6.74 -2.11 2.26
CA ARG A 71 6.83 -1.82 0.82
C ARG A 71 8.17 -1.23 0.41
N LEU A 72 8.72 -0.32 1.21
CA LEU A 72 10.03 0.28 0.96
C LEU A 72 11.15 -0.76 1.03
N PHE A 73 11.11 -1.66 2.02
CA PHE A 73 12.02 -2.78 2.12
C PHE A 73 11.94 -3.67 0.87
N ILE A 74 10.75 -4.05 0.44
CA ILE A 74 10.57 -4.92 -0.71
C ILE A 74 11.02 -4.24 -2.01
N ILE A 75 10.67 -2.97 -2.26
CA ILE A 75 11.00 -2.34 -3.54
C ILE A 75 12.51 -2.01 -3.65
N TRP A 76 13.13 -1.52 -2.57
CA TRP A 76 14.55 -1.13 -2.58
C TRP A 76 15.49 -2.30 -2.29
N CYS A 77 15.25 -3.04 -1.20
CA CYS A 77 16.18 -4.07 -0.73
C CYS A 77 15.99 -5.42 -1.42
N ILE A 78 14.81 -5.70 -1.99
CA ILE A 78 14.54 -6.95 -2.70
C ILE A 78 14.50 -6.70 -4.22
N CYS A 79 13.54 -5.92 -4.72
CA CYS A 79 13.32 -5.79 -6.16
C CYS A 79 14.47 -5.06 -6.87
N TYR A 80 14.82 -3.85 -6.41
CA TYR A 80 15.88 -3.06 -7.02
C TYR A 80 17.26 -3.71 -6.85
N ARG A 81 17.60 -4.15 -5.63
CA ARG A 81 18.91 -4.74 -5.31
C ARG A 81 19.23 -6.02 -6.08
N TYR A 82 18.23 -6.88 -6.30
CA TYR A 82 18.38 -8.18 -6.96
C TYR A 82 17.83 -8.19 -8.40
N GLY A 83 17.41 -7.04 -8.93
CA GLY A 83 16.97 -6.89 -10.32
C GLY A 83 15.67 -7.65 -10.65
N PHE A 84 14.76 -7.84 -9.69
CA PHE A 84 13.49 -8.50 -9.96
C PHE A 84 12.50 -7.57 -10.66
N ALA A 85 12.01 -8.02 -11.81
CA ALA A 85 10.99 -7.34 -12.60
C ALA A 85 10.03 -8.33 -13.29
N ASP A 86 9.85 -9.53 -12.72
CA ASP A 86 9.00 -10.57 -13.29
C ASP A 86 7.51 -10.31 -13.02
N ALA A 87 6.66 -11.26 -13.42
CA ALA A 87 5.21 -11.16 -13.26
C ALA A 87 4.77 -10.99 -11.79
N VAL A 88 5.47 -11.62 -10.84
CA VAL A 88 5.16 -11.49 -9.41
C VAL A 88 5.37 -10.06 -8.94
N VAL A 89 6.45 -9.40 -9.37
CA VAL A 89 6.69 -7.98 -9.08
C VAL A 89 5.58 -7.11 -9.69
N HIS A 90 5.17 -7.36 -10.94
CA HIS A 90 4.11 -6.58 -11.58
C HIS A 90 2.76 -6.72 -10.85
N ILE A 91 2.36 -7.93 -10.47
CA ILE A 91 1.11 -8.18 -9.72
C ILE A 91 1.15 -7.46 -8.37
N MET A 92 2.27 -7.58 -7.65
CA MET A 92 2.47 -6.90 -6.37
C MET A 92 2.33 -5.37 -6.50
N LEU A 93 3.04 -4.79 -7.47
CA LEU A 93 3.01 -3.35 -7.73
C LEU A 93 1.61 -2.87 -8.11
N LEU A 94 0.87 -3.62 -8.94
CA LEU A 94 -0.52 -3.31 -9.25
C LEU A 94 -1.38 -3.30 -7.98
N CYS A 95 -1.24 -4.32 -7.11
CA CYS A 95 -1.99 -4.37 -5.85
C CYS A 95 -1.69 -3.16 -4.96
N TRP A 96 -0.42 -2.77 -4.84
CA TRP A 96 -0.01 -1.63 -4.03
C TRP A 96 -0.55 -0.31 -4.57
N PHE A 97 -0.29 0.00 -5.84
CA PHE A 97 -0.61 1.30 -6.40
C PHE A 97 -2.10 1.48 -6.68
N VAL A 98 -2.86 0.42 -6.99
CA VAL A 98 -4.34 0.50 -7.00
C VAL A 98 -4.86 0.82 -5.60
N SER A 99 -4.38 0.11 -4.58
CA SER A 99 -4.79 0.36 -3.19
C SER A 99 -4.43 1.79 -2.74
N ASP A 100 -3.25 2.29 -3.07
CA ASP A 100 -2.80 3.64 -2.70
C ASP A 100 -3.59 4.72 -3.45
N THR A 101 -3.79 4.56 -4.76
CA THR A 101 -4.53 5.53 -5.58
C THR A 101 -5.96 5.70 -5.04
N VAL A 102 -6.66 4.60 -4.75
CA VAL A 102 -8.01 4.65 -4.15
C VAL A 102 -7.99 5.25 -2.74
N ARG A 103 -6.93 5.00 -1.96
CA ARG A 103 -6.75 5.57 -0.62
C ARG A 103 -6.60 7.09 -0.64
N TYR A 104 -5.73 7.61 -1.49
CA TYR A 104 -5.51 9.07 -1.60
C TYR A 104 -6.70 9.76 -2.26
N LEU A 105 -7.34 9.12 -3.24
CA LEU A 105 -8.59 9.62 -3.82
C LEU A 105 -9.70 9.71 -2.78
N PHE A 106 -9.80 8.75 -1.85
CA PHE A 106 -10.73 8.82 -0.73
C PHE A 106 -10.39 9.97 0.24
N TYR A 107 -9.11 10.18 0.56
CA TYR A 107 -8.70 11.28 1.44
C TYR A 107 -8.97 12.66 0.83
N PHE A 108 -8.84 12.78 -0.48
CA PHE A 108 -9.15 14.00 -1.23
C PHE A 108 -10.66 14.23 -1.35
N SER A 109 -11.40 13.28 -1.93
CA SER A 109 -12.83 13.44 -2.26
C SER A 109 -13.77 13.26 -1.07
N ARG A 110 -13.38 12.44 -0.08
CA ARG A 110 -14.21 11.96 1.04
C ARG A 110 -15.56 11.35 0.61
N ASN A 111 -15.66 10.90 -0.64
CA ASN A 111 -16.89 10.35 -1.21
C ASN A 111 -17.18 8.94 -0.66
N GLY A 112 -18.45 8.68 -0.36
CA GLY A 112 -18.94 7.37 0.11
C GLY A 112 -18.70 6.22 -0.87
N THR A 113 -18.74 6.47 -2.17
CA THR A 113 -18.47 5.45 -3.21
C THR A 113 -17.00 5.04 -3.20
N VAL A 114 -16.08 6.01 -3.13
CA VAL A 114 -14.64 5.73 -3.06
C VAL A 114 -14.29 5.05 -1.73
N LYS A 115 -15.00 5.40 -0.64
CA LYS A 115 -14.90 4.69 0.64
C LYS A 115 -15.30 3.22 0.51
N PHE A 116 -16.42 2.93 -0.15
CA PHE A 116 -16.86 1.57 -0.40
C PHE A 116 -15.84 0.79 -1.24
N LEU A 117 -15.37 1.39 -2.34
CA LEU A 117 -14.36 0.78 -3.21
C LEU A 117 -13.08 0.44 -2.44
N ARG A 118 -12.58 1.37 -1.61
CA ARG A 118 -11.41 1.18 -0.77
C ARG A 118 -11.52 -0.08 0.09
N TYR A 119 -12.63 -0.24 0.81
CA TYR A 119 -12.77 -1.37 1.75
C TYR A 119 -12.96 -2.71 1.03
N ASN A 120 -13.64 -2.75 -0.11
CA ASN A 120 -13.84 -4.00 -0.86
C ASN A 120 -12.58 -4.42 -1.61
N LEU A 121 -11.89 -3.48 -2.28
CA LEU A 121 -10.61 -3.77 -2.92
C LEU A 121 -9.57 -4.24 -1.92
N PHE A 122 -9.52 -3.63 -0.73
CA PHE A 122 -8.55 -4.01 0.30
C PHE A 122 -8.67 -5.49 0.69
N ILE A 123 -9.87 -6.09 0.67
CA ILE A 123 -10.08 -7.50 1.03
C ILE A 123 -9.32 -8.44 0.09
N VAL A 124 -9.21 -8.08 -1.18
CA VAL A 124 -8.57 -8.91 -2.22
C VAL A 124 -7.12 -8.50 -2.45
N LEU A 125 -6.87 -7.20 -2.60
CA LEU A 125 -5.54 -6.68 -2.96
C LEU A 125 -4.52 -6.86 -1.83
N TYR A 126 -4.95 -6.80 -0.57
CA TYR A 126 -4.02 -6.90 0.56
C TYR A 126 -3.43 -8.32 0.70
N PRO A 127 -4.23 -9.41 0.76
CA PRO A 127 -3.68 -10.77 0.73
C PRO A 127 -2.83 -11.04 -0.51
N LEU A 128 -3.29 -10.64 -1.69
CA LEU A 128 -2.57 -10.89 -2.94
C LEU A 128 -1.20 -10.19 -2.97
N GLY A 129 -1.15 -8.91 -2.58
CA GLY A 129 0.10 -8.16 -2.49
C GLY A 129 1.06 -8.78 -1.46
N THR A 130 0.57 -9.09 -0.26
CA THR A 130 1.36 -9.72 0.80
C THR A 130 1.93 -11.10 0.39
N LEU A 131 1.15 -11.92 -0.31
CA LEU A 131 1.65 -13.20 -0.83
C LEU A 131 2.80 -12.99 -1.81
N CYS A 132 2.69 -12.01 -2.72
CA CYS A 132 3.77 -11.69 -3.66
C CYS A 132 5.04 -11.21 -2.93
N GLU A 133 4.90 -10.38 -1.89
CA GLU A 133 6.02 -9.92 -1.05
C GLU A 133 6.77 -11.10 -0.42
N ILE A 134 6.04 -12.03 0.20
CA ILE A 134 6.62 -13.23 0.83
C ILE A 134 7.32 -14.11 -0.21
N VAL A 135 6.72 -14.30 -1.38
CA VAL A 135 7.35 -15.06 -2.48
C VAL A 135 8.66 -14.40 -2.91
N LEU A 136 8.70 -13.08 -3.08
CA LEU A 136 9.92 -12.37 -3.48
C LEU A 136 11.02 -12.47 -2.40
N VAL A 137 10.68 -12.30 -1.12
CA VAL A 137 11.64 -12.47 -0.02
C VAL A 137 12.15 -13.91 0.03
N SER A 138 11.29 -14.91 -0.16
CA SER A 138 11.69 -16.32 -0.16
C SER A 138 12.65 -16.69 -1.29
N ARG A 139 12.59 -16.00 -2.44
CA ARG A 139 13.53 -16.20 -3.55
C ARG A 139 14.92 -15.71 -3.16
N VAL A 140 15.01 -14.54 -2.51
CA VAL A 140 16.29 -14.01 -2.02
C VAL A 140 16.83 -14.85 -0.86
N GLU A 141 15.97 -15.25 0.08
CA GLU A 141 16.35 -16.09 1.23
C GLU A 141 16.98 -17.41 0.79
N ARG A 142 16.43 -18.06 -0.25
CA ARG A 142 16.97 -19.30 -0.80
C ARG A 142 18.30 -19.10 -1.53
N ALA A 143 18.52 -17.93 -2.12
CA ALA A 143 19.75 -17.59 -2.83
C ALA A 143 20.87 -17.09 -1.90
N CYS A 144 20.55 -16.71 -0.66
CA CYS A 144 21.49 -16.14 0.30
C CYS A 144 21.93 -17.17 1.35
N THR A 145 23.11 -16.95 1.94
CA THR A 145 23.64 -17.74 3.05
C THR A 145 23.99 -16.85 4.24
N GLY A 146 24.32 -17.46 5.39
CA GLY A 146 24.74 -16.75 6.59
C GLY A 146 23.64 -15.90 7.26
N VAL A 147 24.04 -14.78 7.86
CA VAL A 147 23.18 -13.91 8.68
C VAL A 147 21.99 -13.36 7.88
N LEU A 148 22.21 -13.01 6.61
CA LEU A 148 21.16 -12.45 5.75
C LEU A 148 19.99 -13.43 5.56
N LYS A 149 20.27 -14.72 5.42
CA LYS A 149 19.23 -15.76 5.29
C LYS A 149 18.32 -15.80 6.53
N TYR A 150 18.92 -15.82 7.72
CA TYR A 150 18.16 -15.83 8.97
C TYR A 150 17.37 -14.55 9.17
N PHE A 151 17.96 -13.39 8.84
CA PHE A 151 17.27 -12.11 8.86
C PHE A 151 16.01 -12.11 7.97
N LEU A 152 16.13 -12.55 6.70
CA LEU A 152 15.00 -12.61 5.78
C LEU A 152 13.91 -13.60 6.25
N ARG A 153 14.31 -14.68 6.90
CA ARG A 153 13.36 -15.64 7.51
C ARG A 153 12.57 -15.01 8.65
N VAL A 154 13.23 -14.24 9.52
CA VAL A 154 12.55 -13.47 10.58
C VAL A 154 11.61 -12.44 9.98
N VAL A 155 12.02 -11.73 8.92
CA VAL A 155 11.15 -10.78 8.20
C VAL A 155 9.88 -11.48 7.72
N MET A 156 9.98 -12.64 7.07
CA MET A 156 8.80 -13.40 6.62
C MET A 156 7.91 -13.86 7.80
N LEU A 157 8.49 -14.24 8.94
CA LEU A 157 7.70 -14.61 10.13
C LEU A 157 6.93 -13.41 10.68
N CYS A 158 7.51 -12.21 10.67
CA CYS A 158 6.85 -10.97 11.09
C CYS A 158 5.63 -10.60 10.22
N TYR A 159 5.54 -11.10 8.99
CA TYR A 159 4.36 -10.87 8.15
C TYR A 159 3.11 -11.55 8.70
N ILE A 160 3.21 -12.67 9.42
CA ILE A 160 2.06 -13.39 9.99
C ILE A 160 1.29 -12.52 11.01
N PRO A 161 1.93 -11.99 12.09
CA PRO A 161 1.25 -11.11 13.02
C PRO A 161 0.89 -9.76 12.37
N GLY A 162 1.77 -9.21 11.52
CA GLY A 162 1.54 -7.93 10.84
C GLY A 162 0.30 -7.95 9.94
N PHE A 163 0.16 -9.00 9.12
CA PHE A 163 -0.97 -9.24 8.24
C PHE A 163 -2.27 -9.36 9.03
N SER A 164 -2.28 -10.23 10.05
CA SER A 164 -3.46 -10.48 10.88
C SER A 164 -3.96 -9.21 11.56
N PHE A 165 -3.03 -8.43 12.13
CA PHE A 165 -3.35 -7.17 12.79
C PHE A 165 -4.00 -6.15 11.84
N LEU A 166 -3.39 -5.88 10.68
CA LEU A 166 -3.89 -4.89 9.73
C LEU A 166 -5.19 -5.32 9.06
N TYR A 167 -5.29 -6.60 8.70
CA TYR A 167 -6.46 -7.14 8.02
C TYR A 167 -7.71 -7.06 8.91
N VAL A 168 -7.60 -7.56 10.15
CA VAL A 168 -8.69 -7.51 11.13
C VAL A 168 -9.05 -6.06 11.47
N HIS A 169 -8.06 -5.17 11.60
CA HIS A 169 -8.31 -3.75 11.83
C HIS A 169 -9.20 -3.14 10.76
N MET A 170 -8.92 -3.42 9.48
CA MET A 170 -9.69 -2.88 8.35
C MET A 170 -11.11 -3.45 8.27
N ILE A 171 -11.29 -4.74 8.54
CA ILE A 171 -12.63 -5.37 8.59
C ILE A 171 -13.47 -4.76 9.72
N ARG A 172 -12.90 -4.61 10.92
CA ARG A 172 -13.58 -3.97 12.05
C ARG A 172 -14.04 -2.56 11.70
N ARG A 173 -13.18 -1.79 11.01
CA ARG A 173 -13.49 -0.41 10.61
C ARG A 173 -14.57 -0.31 9.54
N ARG A 174 -14.65 -1.28 8.62
CA ARG A 174 -15.76 -1.42 7.66
C ARG A 174 -17.08 -1.66 8.39
N ARG A 175 -17.15 -2.69 9.24
CA ARG A 175 -18.37 -3.03 10.00
C ARG A 175 -18.89 -1.85 10.85
N TRP A 176 -17.99 -1.11 11.49
CA TRP A 176 -18.34 0.08 12.25
C TRP A 176 -18.93 1.19 11.38
N THR A 177 -18.36 1.41 10.19
CA THR A 177 -18.91 2.37 9.21
C THR A 177 -20.32 1.97 8.78
N ASP A 178 -20.51 0.69 8.42
CA ASP A 178 -21.78 0.19 7.90
C ASP A 178 -22.88 0.30 8.96
N LYS A 179 -22.59 -0.09 10.21
CA LYS A 179 -23.52 0.05 11.35
C LYS A 179 -23.96 1.50 11.58
N ASN A 180 -23.02 2.45 11.52
CA ASN A 180 -23.33 3.87 11.71
C ASN A 180 -24.15 4.46 10.55
N ARG A 181 -23.91 3.99 9.31
CA ARG A 181 -24.70 4.39 8.15
C ARG A 181 -26.15 3.91 8.28
N SER A 182 -26.36 2.64 8.64
CA SER A 182 -27.70 2.10 8.87
C SER A 182 -28.43 2.81 10.02
N ALA A 183 -27.73 3.16 11.10
CA ALA A 183 -28.30 3.91 12.21
C ALA A 183 -28.69 5.35 11.81
N ALA A 184 -27.89 6.02 10.98
CA ALA A 184 -28.20 7.35 10.47
C ALA A 184 -29.39 7.35 9.51
N GLN A 185 -29.52 6.31 8.68
CA GLN A 185 -30.66 6.13 7.77
C GLN A 185 -31.97 5.97 8.55
N ARG A 186 -31.98 5.07 9.56
CA ARG A 186 -33.15 4.86 10.44
C ARG A 186 -33.60 6.09 11.23
N LYS A 187 -32.73 7.07 11.45
CA LYS A 187 -33.07 8.35 12.08
C LYS A 187 -33.68 9.37 11.12
N LYS A 188 -33.46 9.22 9.81
CA LYS A 188 -34.06 10.07 8.77
C LYS A 188 -35.45 9.58 8.35
N ASP A 189 -35.68 8.27 8.47
CA ASP A 189 -36.94 7.63 8.12
C ASP A 189 -37.98 7.66 9.28
N LYS A 190 -37.63 8.28 10.41
CA LYS A 190 -38.49 8.55 11.57
C LYS A 190 -38.73 10.04 11.68
#